data_AF-A0AAP4KAE8-F1
#
_entry.id   AF-A0AAP4KAE8-F1
#
_cell.length_a   1.000
_cell.length_b   1.000
_cell.length_c   1.000
_cell.angle_alpha   90.00
_cell.angle_beta   90.00
_cell.angle_gamma   90.00
#
_symmetry.space_group_name_H-M   'P 1'
#
loop_
_entity.id
_entity.type
_entity.pdbx_description
1 polymer ?
#
loop_
_entity_poly.entity_id
_entity_poly.type
_entity_poly.pdbx_seq_one_letter_code
_entity_poly.pdbx_strand_id
1 'polypeptide(L)'
;MSQESARIRQDGNAAVALPLDALLAARTVWRAGRGTAIAHGGESTGHAALDALLPDGGWPRRALTELLLPAHGVGEIALLLPTLARMTGASSRVVLVAPPFIPYAPAWQAGGVVLEHLEVVQAEPRDALWAFEQCLRSGACAAVLGWPQTGDARALRRLQVAADSGNCCAFALRDRKHAVNASPAALRLEFLPERDAWQVRKCRGGQVPSQPLRLAH
;
A
#
# COMPACT_ATOMS: atom_id res chain seq x y z
N MET A 1 19.53 53.05 58.80
CA MET A 1 18.95 51.72 58.54
C MET A 1 18.27 51.74 57.18
N SER A 2 19.04 51.56 56.10
CA SER A 2 18.51 51.26 54.77
C SER A 2 18.80 49.79 54.52
N GLN A 3 17.75 48.97 54.43
CA GLN A 3 17.88 47.58 54.01
C GLN A 3 17.66 47.50 52.51
N GLU A 4 18.75 47.25 51.79
CA GLU A 4 18.76 46.80 50.40
C GLU A 4 18.85 45.27 50.43
N SER A 5 17.72 44.59 50.24
CA SER A 5 17.69 43.13 50.13
C SER A 5 17.99 42.74 48.68
N ALA A 6 19.20 42.22 48.51
CA ALA A 6 19.72 41.68 47.27
C ALA A 6 18.88 40.52 46.72
N ARG A 7 18.58 40.61 45.42
CA ARG A 7 17.99 39.58 44.57
C ARG A 7 18.92 38.37 44.45
N ILE A 8 18.41 37.16 44.64
CA ILE A 8 19.02 35.93 44.09
C ILE A 8 17.94 35.09 43.39
N ARG A 9 17.92 35.28 42.07
CA ARG A 9 17.69 34.35 40.95
C ARG A 9 16.71 33.17 41.14
N GLN A 10 15.56 33.33 40.48
CA GLN A 10 14.80 32.25 39.87
C GLN A 10 15.58 31.68 38.68
N ASP A 11 15.97 30.41 38.71
CA ASP A 11 16.18 29.61 37.50
C ASP A 11 15.01 28.62 37.39
N GLY A 12 13.86 29.15 36.98
CA GLY A 12 12.75 28.34 36.50
C GLY A 12 13.05 27.94 35.06
N ASN A 13 13.42 26.68 34.85
CA ASN A 13 13.46 26.03 33.54
C ASN A 13 12.07 26.08 32.91
N ALA A 14 11.77 27.18 32.21
CA ALA A 14 10.55 27.33 31.45
C ALA A 14 10.68 26.47 30.19
N ALA A 15 10.15 25.25 30.24
CA ALA A 15 9.82 24.50 29.03
C ALA A 15 8.89 25.39 28.20
N VAL A 16 9.44 25.99 27.14
CA VAL A 16 8.68 26.83 26.22
C VAL A 16 7.60 25.95 25.60
N ALA A 17 6.37 26.13 26.06
CA ALA A 17 5.20 25.50 25.45
C ALA A 17 5.03 26.11 24.05
N LEU A 18 5.62 25.47 23.04
CA LEU A 18 5.40 25.84 21.65
C LEU A 18 3.92 25.67 21.33
N PRO A 19 3.28 26.65 20.67
CA PRO A 19 1.89 26.52 20.27
C PRO A 19 1.74 25.28 19.39
N LEU A 20 0.68 24.51 19.64
CA LEU A 20 0.40 23.24 18.99
C LEU A 20 0.47 23.36 17.46
N ASP A 21 0.00 24.48 16.89
CA ASP A 21 0.06 24.75 15.45
C ASP A 21 1.48 24.83 14.89
N ALA A 22 2.45 25.34 15.66
CA ALA A 22 3.85 25.39 15.25
C ALA A 22 4.49 24.00 15.22
N LEU A 23 4.16 23.14 16.20
CA LEU A 23 4.58 21.74 16.22
C LEU A 23 3.96 20.92 15.07
N LEU A 24 2.75 21.28 14.68
CA LEU A 24 2.04 20.65 13.58
C LEU A 24 2.56 21.10 12.21
N ALA A 25 2.93 22.38 12.07
CA ALA A 25 3.63 22.90 10.90
C ALA A 25 5.05 22.32 10.77
N ALA A 26 5.75 22.16 11.89
CA ALA A 26 7.09 21.58 11.95
C ALA A 26 7.12 20.04 11.75
N ARG A 27 5.96 19.39 11.58
CA ARG A 27 5.81 17.91 11.45
C ARG A 27 6.41 17.11 12.62
N THR A 28 6.61 17.74 13.77
CA THR A 28 7.16 17.10 14.98
C THR A 28 6.10 16.38 15.79
N VAL A 29 4.82 16.58 15.49
CA VAL A 29 3.68 15.89 16.10
C VAL A 29 2.78 15.29 15.02
N TRP A 30 2.46 14.00 15.16
CA TRP A 30 1.54 13.30 14.28
C TRP A 30 0.09 13.49 14.76
N ARG A 31 -0.79 14.05 13.92
CA ARG A 31 -2.24 14.08 14.19
C ARG A 31 -2.88 12.77 13.71
N ALA A 32 -3.41 11.99 14.64
CA ALA A 32 -4.33 10.91 14.31
C ALA A 32 -5.62 11.52 13.72
N GLY A 33 -6.01 11.14 12.50
CA GLY A 33 -7.35 11.41 11.96
C GLY A 33 -7.50 12.65 11.06
N ARG A 34 -6.46 13.48 10.87
CA ARG A 34 -6.40 14.45 9.77
C ARG A 34 -5.02 14.45 9.17
N GLY A 35 -4.75 13.45 8.34
CA GLY A 35 -3.59 13.50 7.47
C GLY A 35 -3.76 14.70 6.54
N THR A 36 -2.98 15.76 6.76
CA THR A 36 -2.66 16.72 5.71
C THR A 36 -1.71 16.04 4.71
N ALA A 37 -2.22 15.03 4.01
CA ALA A 37 -1.64 14.57 2.76
C ALA A 37 -2.47 15.23 1.67
N ILE A 38 -1.82 16.05 0.86
CA ILE A 38 -2.33 16.56 -0.42
C ILE A 38 -3.13 15.43 -1.08
N ALA A 39 -4.39 15.70 -1.46
CA ALA A 39 -5.25 14.76 -2.18
C ALA A 39 -4.62 14.43 -3.54
N HIS A 40 -3.64 13.55 -3.53
CA HIS A 40 -3.23 12.83 -4.72
C HIS A 40 -4.30 11.77 -4.88
N GLY A 41 -5.14 11.89 -5.92
CA GLY A 41 -6.08 10.83 -6.26
C GLY A 41 -5.35 9.48 -6.31
N GLY A 42 -6.04 8.42 -5.91
CA GLY A 42 -5.55 7.05 -6.01
C GLY A 42 -5.22 6.68 -7.45
N GLU A 43 -4.39 5.64 -7.64
CA GLU A 43 -4.29 5.05 -8.98
C GLU A 43 -5.63 4.35 -9.27
N SER A 44 -6.33 4.72 -10.34
CA SER A 44 -7.61 4.06 -10.66
C SER A 44 -7.44 2.53 -10.66
N THR A 45 -8.46 1.82 -10.19
CA THR A 45 -8.53 0.37 -10.26
C THR A 45 -9.01 -0.10 -11.63
N GLY A 46 -9.61 0.79 -12.43
CA GLY A 46 -10.33 0.45 -13.66
C GLY A 46 -11.72 -0.12 -13.41
N HIS A 47 -12.11 -0.28 -12.15
CA HIS A 47 -13.44 -0.69 -11.75
C HIS A 47 -14.12 0.47 -11.01
N ALA A 48 -15.05 1.16 -11.67
CA ALA A 48 -15.70 2.35 -11.12
C ALA A 48 -16.36 2.11 -9.75
N ALA A 49 -16.93 0.92 -9.54
CA ALA A 49 -17.54 0.56 -8.27
C ALA A 49 -16.51 0.39 -7.14
N LEU A 50 -15.28 -0.07 -7.44
CA LEU A 50 -14.21 -0.14 -6.46
C LEU A 50 -13.61 1.24 -6.21
N ASP A 51 -13.37 2.03 -7.27
CA ASP A 51 -12.86 3.41 -7.16
C ASP A 51 -13.78 4.26 -6.27
N ALA A 52 -15.10 4.14 -6.42
CA ALA A 52 -16.07 4.87 -5.60
C ALA A 52 -16.09 4.47 -4.10
N LEU A 53 -15.64 3.26 -3.77
CA LEU A 53 -15.57 2.78 -2.39
C LEU A 53 -14.25 3.16 -1.69
N LEU A 54 -13.20 3.45 -2.46
CA LEU A 54 -11.88 3.73 -1.91
C LEU A 54 -11.74 5.23 -1.59
N PRO A 55 -11.16 5.60 -0.44
CA PRO A 55 -11.13 7.00 0.01
C PRO A 55 -10.47 7.96 -0.97
N ASP A 56 -9.47 7.48 -1.69
CA ASP A 56 -8.71 8.27 -2.67
C ASP A 56 -9.22 8.08 -4.11
N GLY A 57 -10.31 7.34 -4.34
CA GLY A 57 -10.83 7.11 -5.69
C GLY A 57 -10.09 6.03 -6.48
N GLY A 58 -9.34 5.14 -5.81
CA GLY A 58 -8.55 4.09 -6.44
C GLY A 58 -7.57 3.42 -5.47
N TRP A 59 -6.63 2.66 -6.01
CA TRP A 59 -5.53 2.07 -5.25
C TRP A 59 -4.74 3.16 -4.51
N PRO A 60 -4.37 2.92 -3.24
CA PRO A 60 -3.51 3.85 -2.52
C PRO A 60 -2.15 3.90 -3.20
N ARG A 61 -1.73 5.10 -3.63
CA ARG A 61 -0.42 5.32 -4.23
C ARG A 61 0.68 5.14 -3.18
N ARG A 62 1.89 4.79 -3.62
CA ARG A 62 3.07 4.74 -2.75
C ARG A 62 2.87 3.81 -1.54
N ALA A 63 2.10 2.76 -1.72
CA ALA A 63 1.61 1.97 -0.62
C ALA A 63 1.44 0.50 -0.94
N LEU A 64 1.37 -0.29 0.14
CA LEU A 64 1.10 -1.70 0.09
C LEU A 64 -0.41 -1.94 0.13
N THR A 65 -0.88 -2.65 -0.88
CA THR A 65 -2.20 -3.26 -0.96
C THR A 65 -2.05 -4.77 -0.81
N GLU A 66 -2.86 -5.38 0.05
CA GLU A 66 -2.95 -6.83 0.15
C GLU A 66 -4.20 -7.37 -0.55
N LEU A 67 -4.00 -8.42 -1.34
CA LEU A 67 -5.07 -9.25 -1.87
C LEU A 67 -5.04 -10.58 -1.13
N LEU A 68 -6.06 -10.84 -0.32
CA LEU A 68 -6.23 -12.02 0.51
C LEU A 68 -7.11 -13.04 -0.24
N LEU A 69 -6.54 -14.19 -0.57
CA LEU A 69 -7.09 -15.13 -1.53
C LEU A 69 -7.29 -16.51 -0.90
N PRO A 70 -8.35 -17.24 -1.25
CA PRO A 70 -8.56 -18.61 -0.77
C PRO A 70 -7.53 -19.60 -1.34
N ALA A 71 -7.02 -19.33 -2.54
CA ALA A 71 -5.98 -20.09 -3.24
C ALA A 71 -5.32 -19.20 -4.31
N HIS A 72 -4.20 -19.65 -4.87
CA HIS A 72 -3.61 -19.03 -6.07
C HIS A 72 -4.40 -19.41 -7.32
N GLY A 73 -4.43 -18.52 -8.33
CA GLY A 73 -5.04 -18.80 -9.63
C GLY A 73 -6.57 -18.73 -9.63
N VAL A 74 -7.17 -18.01 -8.69
CA VAL A 74 -8.62 -17.75 -8.64
C VAL A 74 -9.06 -16.60 -9.54
N GLY A 75 -8.15 -16.08 -10.38
CA GLY A 75 -8.39 -14.90 -11.21
C GLY A 75 -8.06 -13.59 -10.48
N GLU A 76 -7.28 -13.64 -9.40
CA GLU A 76 -6.89 -12.49 -8.58
C GLU A 76 -6.19 -11.38 -9.37
N ILE A 77 -5.48 -11.76 -10.44
CA ILE A 77 -4.79 -10.83 -11.32
C ILE A 77 -5.78 -10.03 -12.17
N ALA A 78 -6.96 -10.57 -12.47
CA ALA A 78 -7.95 -9.88 -13.28
C ALA A 78 -8.38 -8.54 -12.66
N LEU A 79 -8.45 -8.46 -11.34
CA LEU A 79 -8.70 -7.22 -10.59
C LEU A 79 -7.63 -6.14 -10.85
N LEU A 80 -6.40 -6.56 -11.08
CA LEU A 80 -5.25 -5.66 -11.26
C LEU A 80 -5.02 -5.30 -12.74
N LEU A 81 -5.46 -6.15 -13.69
CA LEU A 81 -5.19 -5.99 -15.12
C LEU A 81 -5.47 -4.57 -15.64
N PRO A 82 -6.61 -3.92 -15.35
CA PRO A 82 -6.87 -2.58 -15.89
C PRO A 82 -5.83 -1.54 -15.44
N THR A 83 -5.37 -1.64 -14.19
CA THR A 83 -4.33 -0.75 -13.65
C THR A 83 -2.97 -1.06 -14.27
N LEU A 84 -2.61 -2.34 -14.39
CA LEU A 84 -1.33 -2.75 -14.97
C LEU A 84 -1.25 -2.41 -16.47
N ALA A 85 -2.35 -2.56 -17.20
CA ALA A 85 -2.48 -2.16 -18.61
C ALA A 85 -2.24 -0.66 -18.78
N ARG A 86 -2.84 0.19 -17.92
CA ARG A 86 -2.58 1.64 -17.95
C ARG A 86 -1.12 1.98 -17.64
N MET A 87 -0.52 1.35 -16.63
CA MET A 87 0.87 1.62 -16.26
C MET A 87 1.85 1.20 -17.37
N THR A 88 1.69 -0.01 -17.89
CA THR A 88 2.55 -0.52 -18.98
C THR A 88 2.31 0.24 -20.29
N GLY A 89 1.08 0.64 -20.59
CA GLY A 89 0.77 1.50 -21.74
C GLY A 89 1.35 2.93 -21.64
N ALA A 90 1.64 3.40 -20.42
CA ALA A 90 2.39 4.63 -20.17
C ALA A 90 3.91 4.38 -20.06
N SER A 91 4.40 3.28 -20.62
CA SER A 91 5.80 2.84 -20.60
C SER A 91 6.42 2.69 -19.21
N SER A 92 5.59 2.49 -18.19
CA SER A 92 6.04 2.28 -16.82
C SER A 92 6.21 0.79 -16.52
N ARG A 93 7.31 0.45 -15.86
CA ARG A 93 7.64 -0.95 -15.54
C ARG A 93 6.74 -1.52 -14.45
N VAL A 94 6.22 -2.71 -14.71
CA VAL A 94 5.50 -3.58 -13.76
C VAL A 94 6.35 -4.83 -13.53
N VAL A 95 6.55 -5.22 -12.27
CA VAL A 95 7.38 -6.39 -11.94
C VAL A 95 6.57 -7.43 -11.19
N LEU A 96 6.70 -8.70 -11.61
CA LEU A 96 6.21 -9.87 -10.89
C LEU A 96 7.38 -10.54 -10.17
N VAL A 97 7.34 -10.60 -8.85
CA VAL A 97 8.41 -11.18 -8.02
C VAL A 97 7.99 -12.54 -7.51
N ALA A 98 8.76 -13.56 -7.88
CA ALA A 98 8.55 -14.97 -7.53
C ALA A 98 7.08 -15.40 -7.68
N PRO A 99 6.48 -15.25 -8.89
CA PRO A 99 5.12 -15.72 -9.11
C PRO A 99 5.04 -17.24 -8.86
N PRO A 100 3.98 -17.76 -8.21
CA PRO A 100 3.87 -19.17 -7.86
C PRO A 100 3.76 -20.08 -9.09
N PHE A 101 3.37 -19.52 -10.23
CA PHE A 101 3.27 -20.19 -11.52
C PHE A 101 3.88 -19.32 -12.61
N ILE A 102 4.24 -19.93 -13.75
CA ILE A 102 4.74 -19.21 -14.92
C ILE A 102 3.60 -18.34 -15.48
N PRO A 103 3.77 -17.01 -15.55
CA PRO A 103 2.77 -16.13 -16.13
C PRO A 103 2.54 -16.47 -17.62
N TYR A 104 1.30 -16.80 -17.98
CA TYR A 104 0.95 -17.09 -19.38
C TYR A 104 0.77 -15.79 -20.17
N ALA A 105 1.82 -15.38 -20.88
CA ALA A 105 1.90 -14.08 -21.56
C ALA A 105 0.66 -13.68 -22.40
N PRO A 106 0.02 -14.57 -23.20
CA PRO A 106 -1.17 -14.20 -23.96
C PRO A 106 -2.35 -13.74 -23.11
N ALA A 107 -2.52 -14.26 -21.88
CA ALA A 107 -3.59 -13.79 -20.99
C ALA A 107 -3.33 -12.36 -20.47
N TRP A 108 -2.06 -12.01 -20.21
CA TRP A 108 -1.68 -10.66 -19.80
C TRP A 108 -1.88 -9.66 -20.95
N GLN A 109 -1.50 -10.06 -22.18
CA GLN A 109 -1.72 -9.25 -23.36
C GLN A 109 -3.22 -9.07 -23.67
N ALA A 110 -4.04 -10.12 -23.51
CA ALA A 110 -5.50 -10.02 -23.63
C ALA A 110 -6.10 -9.07 -22.57
N GLY A 111 -5.47 -8.98 -21.40
CA GLY A 111 -5.77 -7.99 -20.36
C GLY A 111 -5.29 -6.56 -20.65
N GLY A 112 -4.69 -6.31 -21.82
CA GLY A 112 -4.19 -5.00 -22.24
C GLY A 112 -2.79 -4.65 -21.71
N VAL A 113 -2.09 -5.59 -21.07
CA VAL A 113 -0.74 -5.34 -20.55
C VAL A 113 0.28 -5.34 -21.69
N VAL A 114 1.07 -4.27 -21.78
CA VAL A 114 2.18 -4.18 -22.74
C VAL A 114 3.37 -4.98 -22.20
N LEU A 115 3.61 -6.13 -22.82
CA LEU A 115 4.58 -7.13 -22.31
C LEU A 115 6.02 -6.60 -22.25
N GLU A 116 6.39 -5.62 -23.07
CA GLU A 116 7.73 -5.00 -23.05
C GLU A 116 8.06 -4.30 -21.73
N HIS A 117 7.04 -3.95 -20.95
CA HIS A 117 7.15 -3.28 -19.66
C HIS A 117 6.76 -4.20 -18.49
N LEU A 118 6.51 -5.48 -18.74
CA LEU A 118 6.22 -6.50 -17.73
C LEU A 118 7.45 -7.38 -17.50
N GLU A 119 8.07 -7.25 -16.33
CA GLU A 119 9.26 -8.01 -15.96
C GLU A 119 8.90 -9.12 -14.96
N VAL A 120 9.60 -10.25 -15.05
CA VAL A 120 9.45 -11.36 -14.09
C VAL A 120 10.78 -11.61 -13.40
N VAL A 121 10.82 -11.38 -12.09
CA VAL A 121 11.96 -11.71 -11.25
C VAL A 121 11.73 -13.08 -10.61
N GLN A 122 12.46 -14.08 -11.09
CA GLN A 122 12.51 -15.39 -10.44
C GLN A 122 13.41 -15.30 -9.20
N ALA A 123 12.93 -15.79 -8.07
CA ALA A 123 13.69 -15.82 -6.82
C ALA A 123 13.30 -17.04 -5.99
N GLU A 124 14.27 -17.60 -5.28
CA GLU A 124 13.98 -18.63 -4.28
C GLU A 124 13.11 -18.07 -3.14
N PRO A 125 12.34 -18.92 -2.43
CA PRO A 125 11.45 -18.46 -1.35
C PRO A 125 12.13 -17.58 -0.28
N ARG A 126 13.40 -17.86 0.04
CA ARG A 126 14.19 -17.07 1.01
C ARG A 126 14.51 -15.66 0.52
N ASP A 127 14.67 -15.47 -0.79
CA ASP A 127 15.13 -14.23 -1.42
C ASP A 127 13.96 -13.42 -2.00
N ALA A 128 12.81 -14.05 -2.25
CA ALA A 128 11.63 -13.43 -2.85
C ALA A 128 11.17 -12.15 -2.13
N LEU A 129 11.15 -12.15 -0.79
CA LEU A 129 10.77 -10.97 -0.02
C LEU A 129 11.80 -9.84 -0.15
N TRP A 130 13.09 -10.19 -0.18
CA TRP A 130 14.16 -9.22 -0.37
C TRP A 130 14.10 -8.62 -1.78
N ALA A 131 13.91 -9.45 -2.82
CA ALA A 131 13.76 -9.01 -4.20
C ALA A 131 12.55 -8.08 -4.36
N PHE A 132 11.42 -8.42 -3.73
CA PHE A 132 10.23 -7.57 -3.70
C PHE A 132 10.55 -6.20 -3.08
N GLU A 133 11.23 -6.18 -1.92
CA GLU A 133 11.65 -4.94 -1.30
C GLU A 133 12.58 -4.10 -2.19
N GLN A 134 13.54 -4.72 -2.89
CA GLN A 134 14.45 -4.00 -3.79
C GLN A 134 13.73 -3.41 -5.00
N CYS A 135 12.84 -4.18 -5.65
CA CYS A 135 12.03 -3.67 -6.76
C CYS A 135 11.21 -2.46 -6.32
N LEU A 136 10.57 -2.53 -5.15
CA LEU A 136 9.81 -1.42 -4.59
C LEU A 136 10.67 -0.20 -4.28
N ARG A 137 11.85 -0.40 -3.70
CA ARG A 137 12.75 0.70 -3.30
C ARG A 137 13.45 1.37 -4.49
N SER A 138 13.57 0.67 -5.61
CA SER A 138 14.37 1.13 -6.77
C SER A 138 13.95 2.47 -7.36
N GLY A 139 12.67 2.87 -7.20
CA GLY A 139 12.11 4.04 -7.87
C GLY A 139 11.87 3.84 -9.38
N ALA A 140 12.15 2.65 -9.93
CA ALA A 140 12.06 2.36 -11.36
C ALA A 140 10.76 1.62 -11.75
N CYS A 141 9.94 1.22 -10.77
CA CYS A 141 8.74 0.41 -10.99
C CYS A 141 7.49 1.22 -10.62
N ALA A 142 6.47 1.23 -11.49
CA ALA A 142 5.17 1.79 -11.14
C ALA A 142 4.35 0.84 -10.26
N ALA A 143 4.45 -0.47 -10.52
CA ALA A 143 3.87 -1.50 -9.67
C ALA A 143 4.78 -2.71 -9.51
N VAL A 144 4.69 -3.34 -8.34
CA VAL A 144 5.34 -4.63 -8.07
C VAL A 144 4.34 -5.57 -7.40
N LEU A 145 4.18 -6.75 -7.97
CA LEU A 145 3.35 -7.83 -7.45
C LEU A 145 4.27 -8.89 -6.83
N GLY A 146 3.89 -9.40 -5.66
CA GLY A 146 4.61 -10.50 -5.02
C GLY A 146 3.69 -11.40 -4.21
N TRP A 147 4.14 -12.62 -3.93
CA TRP A 147 3.39 -13.66 -3.21
C TRP A 147 4.04 -14.02 -1.87
N PRO A 148 4.11 -13.07 -0.91
CA PRO A 148 4.77 -13.33 0.36
C PRO A 148 3.99 -14.36 1.17
N GLN A 149 4.66 -15.45 1.51
CA GLN A 149 4.11 -16.54 2.33
C GLN A 149 4.15 -16.24 3.84
N THR A 150 4.74 -15.11 4.24
CA THR A 150 4.96 -14.75 5.64
C THR A 150 3.79 -14.01 6.27
N GLY A 151 3.47 -14.35 7.52
CA GLY A 151 2.58 -13.60 8.42
C GLY A 151 3.24 -12.40 9.12
N ASP A 152 4.54 -12.18 8.93
CA ASP A 152 5.33 -11.21 9.69
C ASP A 152 4.99 -9.75 9.34
N ALA A 153 4.45 -9.04 10.32
CA ALA A 153 4.13 -7.62 10.21
C ALA A 153 5.36 -6.74 9.98
N ARG A 154 6.55 -7.13 10.47
CA ARG A 154 7.80 -6.38 10.26
C ARG A 154 8.24 -6.44 8.80
N ALA A 155 8.23 -7.62 8.20
CA ALA A 155 8.44 -7.81 6.76
C ALA A 155 7.49 -6.93 5.92
N LEU A 156 6.18 -6.99 6.19
CA LEU A 156 5.21 -6.18 5.46
C LEU A 156 5.41 -4.68 5.69
N ARG A 157 5.87 -4.28 6.89
CA ARG A 157 6.15 -2.87 7.18
C ARG A 157 7.32 -2.37 6.35
N ARG A 158 8.36 -3.18 6.18
CA ARG A 158 9.49 -2.88 5.30
C ARG A 158 9.04 -2.70 3.85
N LEU A 159 8.17 -3.57 3.34
CA LEU A 159 7.58 -3.42 2.00
C LEU A 159 6.76 -2.13 1.88
N GLN A 160 5.92 -1.81 2.86
CA GLN A 160 5.16 -0.56 2.88
C GLN A 160 6.06 0.69 2.89
N VAL A 161 7.19 0.66 3.61
CA VAL A 161 8.18 1.75 3.58
C VAL A 161 8.88 1.81 2.23
N ALA A 162 9.27 0.67 1.66
CA ALA A 162 9.90 0.60 0.35
C ALA A 162 8.99 1.17 -0.76
N ALA A 163 7.71 0.78 -0.76
CA ALA A 163 6.69 1.29 -1.67
C ALA A 163 6.52 2.81 -1.55
N ASP A 164 6.58 3.35 -0.33
CA ASP A 164 6.50 4.78 -0.11
C ASP A 164 7.74 5.51 -0.65
N SER A 165 8.94 5.02 -0.30
CA SER A 165 10.20 5.63 -0.72
C SER A 165 10.43 5.57 -2.24
N GLY A 166 10.03 4.47 -2.88
CA GLY A 166 10.22 4.26 -4.31
C GLY A 166 9.03 4.70 -5.16
N ASN A 167 8.05 5.39 -4.57
CA ASN A 167 6.87 5.89 -5.26
C ASN A 167 6.13 4.81 -6.08
N CYS A 168 5.93 3.63 -5.49
CA CYS A 168 5.47 2.43 -6.19
C CYS A 168 4.17 1.87 -5.60
N CYS A 169 3.30 1.31 -6.45
CA CYS A 169 2.15 0.52 -6.01
C CYS A 169 2.58 -0.91 -5.70
N ALA A 170 2.53 -1.31 -4.43
CA ALA A 170 2.90 -2.66 -4.02
C ALA A 170 1.64 -3.52 -3.86
N PHE A 171 1.60 -4.67 -4.51
CA PHE A 171 0.51 -5.65 -4.39
C PHE A 171 1.06 -6.95 -3.81
N ALA A 172 0.67 -7.26 -2.57
CA ALA A 172 1.00 -8.53 -1.93
C ALA A 172 -0.20 -9.48 -2.03
N LEU A 173 -0.06 -10.53 -2.83
CA LEU A 173 -1.05 -11.57 -3.01
C LEU A 173 -0.78 -12.68 -2.00
N ARG A 174 -1.72 -12.90 -1.08
CA ARG A 174 -1.51 -13.70 0.13
C ARG A 174 -2.69 -14.61 0.39
N ASP A 175 -2.42 -15.71 1.09
CA ASP A 175 -3.45 -16.60 1.59
C ASP A 175 -4.39 -15.86 2.59
N ARG A 176 -5.70 -16.05 2.43
CA ARG A 176 -6.76 -15.46 3.27
C ARG A 176 -6.63 -15.78 4.74
N LYS A 177 -5.92 -16.85 5.13
CA LYS A 177 -5.63 -17.16 6.55
C LYS A 177 -4.94 -15.99 7.27
N HIS A 178 -4.26 -15.13 6.54
CA HIS A 178 -3.60 -13.94 7.08
C HIS A 178 -4.55 -12.76 7.35
N ALA A 179 -5.86 -12.88 7.04
CA ALA A 179 -6.84 -11.81 7.26
C ALA A 179 -6.87 -11.35 8.72
N VAL A 180 -6.72 -12.28 9.67
CA VAL A 180 -6.73 -12.00 11.11
C VAL A 180 -5.47 -11.27 11.61
N ASN A 181 -4.37 -11.30 10.84
CA ASN A 181 -3.13 -10.66 11.25
C ASN A 181 -3.22 -9.14 11.14
N ALA A 182 -2.67 -8.44 12.13
CA ALA A 182 -2.43 -7.01 12.01
C ALA A 182 -1.50 -6.76 10.80
N SER A 183 -1.82 -5.74 10.01
CA SER A 183 -1.06 -5.44 8.80
C SER A 183 -0.79 -3.94 8.66
N PRO A 184 0.41 -3.55 8.19
CA PRO A 184 0.75 -2.16 7.87
C PRO A 184 0.21 -1.69 6.52
N ALA A 185 -0.36 -2.58 5.70
CA ALA A 185 -0.88 -2.27 4.37
C ALA A 185 -1.90 -1.11 4.43
N ALA A 186 -1.88 -0.23 3.44
CA ALA A 186 -2.85 0.85 3.32
C ALA A 186 -4.24 0.32 2.95
N LEU A 187 -4.30 -0.72 2.13
CA LEU A 187 -5.54 -1.38 1.70
C LEU A 187 -5.42 -2.88 1.85
N ARG A 188 -6.50 -3.54 2.30
CA ARG A 188 -6.63 -4.99 2.31
C ARG A 188 -7.96 -5.36 1.68
N LEU A 189 -7.92 -6.19 0.65
CA LEU A 189 -9.09 -6.77 0.01
C LEU A 189 -9.06 -8.29 0.21
N GLU A 190 -10.21 -8.90 0.44
CA GLU A 190 -10.36 -10.36 0.50
C GLU A 190 -11.33 -10.83 -0.57
N PHE A 191 -10.94 -11.86 -1.30
CA PHE A 191 -11.83 -12.52 -2.26
C PHE A 191 -12.70 -13.56 -1.56
N LEU A 192 -14.03 -13.43 -1.72
CA LEU A 192 -15.04 -14.34 -1.18
C LEU A 192 -15.58 -15.24 -2.31
N PRO A 193 -15.07 -16.46 -2.48
CA PRO A 193 -15.42 -17.31 -3.63
C PRO A 193 -16.92 -17.66 -3.67
N GLU A 194 -17.54 -17.89 -2.51
CA GLU A 194 -18.97 -18.24 -2.40
C GLU A 194 -19.91 -17.15 -2.93
N ARG A 195 -19.42 -15.92 -3.02
CA ARG A 195 -20.19 -14.74 -3.44
C ARG A 195 -19.69 -14.16 -4.75
N ASP A 196 -18.57 -14.67 -5.26
CA ASP A 196 -17.78 -14.10 -6.35
C ASP A 196 -17.60 -12.58 -6.18
N ALA A 197 -17.08 -12.20 -5.01
CA ALA A 197 -17.06 -10.80 -4.58
C ALA A 197 -15.81 -10.45 -3.76
N TRP A 198 -15.41 -9.20 -3.81
CA TRP A 198 -14.32 -8.62 -3.04
C TRP A 198 -14.84 -7.89 -1.81
N GLN A 199 -14.30 -8.22 -0.64
CA GLN A 199 -14.59 -7.52 0.60
C GLN A 199 -13.41 -6.65 1.00
N VAL A 200 -13.66 -5.36 1.22
CA VAL A 200 -12.66 -4.48 1.84
C VAL A 200 -12.53 -4.86 3.31
N ARG A 201 -11.32 -5.18 3.75
CA ARG A 201 -10.99 -5.49 5.16
C ARG A 201 -10.33 -4.33 5.87
N LYS A 202 -9.69 -3.44 5.11
CA LYS A 202 -8.99 -2.27 5.63
C LYS A 202 -8.81 -1.25 4.52
N CYS A 203 -9.05 0.03 4.81
CA CYS A 203 -8.68 1.15 3.97
C CYS A 203 -8.12 2.28 4.85
N ARG A 204 -6.89 2.71 4.60
CA ARG A 204 -6.27 3.83 5.32
C ARG A 204 -7.04 5.11 5.00
N GLY A 205 -7.39 5.87 6.03
CA GLY A 205 -8.04 7.18 5.85
C GLY A 205 -9.54 7.14 5.55
N GLY A 206 -10.19 5.96 5.55
CA GLY A 206 -11.63 5.85 5.36
C GLY A 206 -12.28 4.76 6.21
N GLN A 207 -13.61 4.73 6.20
CA GLN A 207 -14.39 3.68 6.82
C GLN A 207 -14.42 2.44 5.94
N VAL A 208 -14.26 1.27 6.54
CA VAL A 208 -14.31 0.00 5.81
C VAL A 208 -15.76 -0.29 5.39
N PRO A 209 -16.06 -0.41 4.09
CA PRO A 209 -17.38 -0.80 3.62
C PRO A 209 -17.82 -2.15 4.20
N SER A 210 -19.08 -2.24 4.64
CA SER A 210 -19.63 -3.47 5.23
C SER A 210 -20.03 -4.51 4.18
N GLN A 211 -20.34 -4.08 2.96
CA GLN A 211 -20.84 -4.95 1.90
C GLN A 211 -19.73 -5.39 0.95
N PRO A 212 -19.69 -6.67 0.55
CA PRO A 212 -18.79 -7.15 -0.48
C PRO A 212 -19.21 -6.65 -1.86
N LEU A 213 -18.24 -6.30 -2.69
CA LEU A 213 -18.40 -5.77 -4.03
C LEU A 213 -18.24 -6.87 -5.07
N ARG A 214 -19.25 -7.02 -5.94
CA ARG A 214 -19.10 -7.81 -7.17
C ARG A 214 -18.53 -6.92 -8.27
N LEU A 215 -17.55 -7.44 -8.99
CA LEU A 215 -16.99 -6.76 -10.15
C LEU A 215 -17.61 -7.38 -11.40
N ALA A 216 -18.03 -6.54 -12.34
CA ALA A 216 -18.39 -7.03 -13.66
C ALA A 216 -17.08 -7.45 -14.36
N HIS A 217 -17.07 -8.68 -14.89
CA HIS A 217 -15.99 -9.20 -15.72
C HIS A 217 -16.13 -8.72 -17.17
#